data_AF-A0A918Y6N5-F1
#
_entry.id   AF-A0A918Y6N5-F1
#
_cell.length_a   1.000
_cell.length_b   1.000
_cell.length_c   1.000
_cell.angle_alpha   90.00
_cell.angle_beta   90.00
_cell.angle_gamma   90.00
#
_symmetry.space_group_name_H-M   'P 1'
#
loop_
_entity.id
_entity.type
_entity.pdbx_description
1 polymer ?
#
loop_
_entity_poly.entity_id
_entity_poly.type
_entity_poly.pdbx_seq_one_letter_code
_entity_poly.pdbx_strand_id
1 'polypeptide(L)'
;MTPLPSDPRTIDDLLAKARTHNRYATYNMAAAEGRLRARQAARHRPPRQRPTETALVHTEWTPPANSTPDADRAWWDLNALCLLVLGPDADAHLADFITSQYADKAGALVFTCLLHLADDSSGARFWWRFAAGAGHQVAEYCLFLEHPHSGEYHDADYWRTQLLRQHFEPTFLCGDRSTAPLLSPPCIEQIHPHISREHHSEIGTIPLPHPTLVDQLRNLTSPL
;
A
#
# COMPACT_ATOMS: atom_id res chain seq x y z
N MET A 1 13.07 28.79 -18.55
CA MET A 1 13.88 28.34 -17.41
C MET A 1 13.14 28.74 -16.15
N THR A 2 12.19 27.90 -15.77
CA THR A 2 11.28 28.11 -14.62
C THR A 2 11.88 27.33 -13.45
N PRO A 3 12.08 27.96 -12.28
CA PRO A 3 12.77 27.29 -11.18
C PRO A 3 11.88 26.18 -10.62
N LEU A 4 12.53 25.10 -10.18
CA LEU A 4 11.94 23.96 -9.47
C LEU A 4 11.08 24.43 -8.27
N PRO A 5 10.00 23.70 -7.91
CA PRO A 5 9.32 23.92 -6.65
C PRO A 5 10.21 23.41 -5.50
N SER A 6 11.15 24.25 -5.07
CA SER A 6 12.04 24.00 -3.93
C SER A 6 11.39 24.38 -2.60
N ASP A 7 10.13 23.98 -2.35
CA ASP A 7 9.50 24.23 -1.04
C ASP A 7 9.42 22.94 -0.20
N PRO A 8 10.32 22.74 0.78
CA PRO A 8 10.30 21.60 1.70
C PRO A 8 8.99 21.48 2.50
N ARG A 9 8.17 22.54 2.53
CA ARG A 9 6.82 22.53 3.13
C ARG A 9 5.83 21.60 2.41
N THR A 10 6.09 21.24 1.15
CA THR A 10 5.12 20.47 0.36
C THR A 10 5.02 19.02 0.84
N ILE A 11 6.16 18.34 1.07
CA ILE A 11 6.15 16.94 1.55
C ILE A 11 5.59 16.88 2.97
N ASP A 12 5.99 17.80 3.84
CA ASP A 12 5.48 17.85 5.22
C ASP A 12 3.99 18.14 5.28
N ASP A 13 3.46 19.05 4.47
CA ASP A 13 2.02 19.33 4.42
C ASP A 13 1.23 18.12 3.91
N LEU A 14 1.77 17.39 2.92
CA LEU A 14 1.18 16.15 2.42
C LEU A 14 1.22 15.04 3.48
N LEU A 15 2.36 14.88 4.17
CA LEU A 15 2.49 13.92 5.27
C LEU A 15 1.63 14.30 6.47
N ALA A 16 1.47 15.59 6.78
CA ALA A 16 0.63 16.09 7.87
C ALA A 16 -0.85 15.77 7.61
N LYS A 17 -1.33 15.90 6.38
CA LYS A 17 -2.67 15.45 5.97
C LYS A 17 -2.85 13.93 6.13
N ALA A 18 -1.77 13.18 5.96
CA ALA A 18 -1.75 11.73 6.12
C ALA A 18 -1.47 11.25 7.57
N ARG A 19 -1.16 12.15 8.52
CA ARG A 19 -0.92 11.78 9.92
C ARG A 19 -2.25 11.51 10.62
N THR A 20 -2.40 10.28 11.12
CA THR A 20 -3.49 9.93 12.01
C THR A 20 -3.23 10.54 13.39
N HIS A 21 -4.13 11.41 13.82
CA HIS A 21 -4.06 12.05 15.13
C HIS A 21 -4.80 11.18 16.15
N ASN A 22 -4.27 11.10 17.38
CA ASN A 22 -4.91 10.46 18.53
C ASN A 22 -4.95 8.90 18.54
N ARG A 23 -3.83 8.26 18.19
CA ARG A 23 -3.68 6.79 18.16
C ARG A 23 -4.09 6.02 19.43
N TYR A 24 -4.01 6.65 20.61
CA TYR A 24 -4.14 5.94 21.89
C TYR A 24 -5.26 6.42 22.81
N ALA A 25 -5.86 7.61 22.63
CA ALA A 25 -6.93 8.01 23.55
C ALA A 25 -8.25 7.26 23.33
N THR A 26 -8.39 6.55 22.20
CA THR A 26 -9.60 5.80 21.81
C THR A 26 -9.32 4.31 21.55
N TYR A 27 -8.19 3.76 22.02
CA TYR A 27 -7.84 2.36 21.79
C TYR A 27 -8.79 1.40 22.53
N ASN A 28 -9.63 0.68 21.76
CA ASN A 28 -10.59 -0.27 22.32
C ASN A 28 -9.95 -1.66 22.54
N MET A 29 -9.51 -1.92 23.77
CA MET A 29 -8.84 -3.17 24.16
C MET A 29 -9.74 -4.40 24.01
N ALA A 30 -11.04 -4.28 24.30
CA ALA A 30 -12.01 -5.37 24.12
C ALA A 30 -12.19 -5.76 22.64
N ALA A 31 -12.21 -4.77 21.74
CA ALA A 31 -12.24 -5.01 20.31
C ALA A 31 -10.94 -5.70 19.82
N ALA A 32 -9.78 -5.32 20.37
CA ALA A 32 -8.50 -5.99 20.07
C ALA A 32 -8.50 -7.45 20.52
N GLU A 33 -8.95 -7.75 21.73
CA GLU A 33 -9.10 -9.14 22.20
C GLU A 33 -10.08 -9.94 21.35
N GLY A 34 -11.21 -9.35 20.97
CA GLY A 34 -12.21 -9.97 20.09
C GLY A 34 -11.59 -10.42 18.76
N ARG A 35 -10.75 -9.58 18.16
CA ARG A 35 -10.02 -9.92 16.92
C ARG A 35 -9.01 -11.04 17.12
N LEU A 36 -8.27 -11.06 18.22
CA LEU A 36 -7.34 -12.14 18.54
C LEU A 36 -8.09 -13.48 18.73
N ARG A 37 -9.21 -13.47 19.46
CA ARG A 37 -10.07 -14.67 19.64
C ARG A 37 -10.63 -15.15 18.31
N ALA A 38 -11.09 -14.25 17.44
CA ALA A 38 -11.60 -14.59 16.12
C ALA A 38 -10.52 -15.26 15.23
N ARG A 39 -9.28 -14.74 15.23
CA ARG A 39 -8.15 -15.35 14.51
C ARG A 39 -7.80 -16.73 15.04
N GLN A 40 -7.77 -16.91 16.36
CA GLN A 40 -7.53 -18.23 16.95
C GLN A 40 -8.63 -19.21 16.55
N ALA A 41 -9.90 -18.82 16.65
CA ALA A 41 -11.02 -19.66 16.24
C ALA A 41 -10.98 -20.04 14.75
N ALA A 42 -10.60 -19.10 13.87
CA ALA A 42 -10.45 -19.36 12.44
C ALA A 42 -9.32 -20.36 12.13
N ARG A 43 -8.18 -20.26 12.82
CA ARG A 43 -7.05 -21.21 12.68
C ARG A 43 -7.40 -22.61 13.15
N HIS A 44 -8.25 -22.73 14.16
CA HIS A 44 -8.69 -24.02 14.71
C HIS A 44 -9.92 -24.61 13.99
N ARG A 45 -10.46 -23.94 12.96
CA ARG A 45 -11.62 -24.44 12.21
C ARG A 45 -11.22 -25.58 11.25
N PRO A 46 -11.88 -26.76 11.30
CA PRO A 46 -11.54 -27.88 10.44
C PRO A 46 -11.85 -27.60 8.96
N PRO A 47 -11.06 -28.14 8.01
CA PRO A 47 -11.17 -27.84 6.57
C PRO A 47 -12.55 -28.10 5.95
N ARG A 48 -13.31 -29.08 6.46
CA ARG A 48 -14.65 -29.45 5.97
C ARG A 48 -15.75 -28.42 6.30
N GLN A 49 -15.46 -27.44 7.16
CA GLN A 49 -16.39 -26.36 7.52
C GLN A 49 -16.00 -25.01 6.90
N ARG A 50 -15.02 -24.97 5.97
CA ARG A 50 -14.78 -23.79 5.14
C ARG A 50 -15.82 -23.80 4.01
N PRO A 51 -16.79 -22.87 3.99
CA PRO A 51 -17.74 -22.79 2.90
C PRO A 51 -17.01 -22.52 1.58
N THR A 52 -17.49 -23.05 0.46
CA THR A 52 -17.01 -22.77 -0.91
C THR A 52 -16.98 -21.26 -1.23
N GLU A 53 -17.78 -20.49 -0.49
CA GLU A 53 -17.76 -19.03 -0.38
C GLU A 53 -16.38 -18.44 -0.05
N THR A 54 -15.49 -19.16 0.66
CA THR A 54 -14.12 -18.67 0.94
C THR A 54 -13.28 -18.44 -0.32
N ALA A 55 -13.45 -19.27 -1.36
CA ALA A 55 -12.72 -19.07 -2.62
C ALA A 55 -13.18 -17.80 -3.35
N LEU A 56 -14.50 -17.52 -3.35
CA LEU A 56 -15.08 -16.30 -3.92
C LEU A 56 -14.71 -15.05 -3.12
N VAL A 57 -14.63 -15.16 -1.79
CA VAL A 57 -14.16 -14.07 -0.93
C VAL A 57 -12.74 -13.69 -1.35
N HIS A 58 -11.85 -14.64 -1.65
CA HIS A 58 -10.49 -14.39 -2.12
C HIS A 58 -10.37 -13.84 -3.55
N THR A 59 -11.46 -13.68 -4.30
CA THR A 59 -11.43 -13.08 -5.66
C THR A 59 -12.04 -11.69 -5.73
N GLU A 60 -12.79 -11.24 -4.72
CA GLU A 60 -13.31 -9.87 -4.66
C GLU A 60 -12.40 -8.96 -3.83
N TRP A 61 -12.49 -7.65 -4.00
CA TRP A 61 -11.83 -6.68 -3.12
C TRP A 61 -12.56 -6.53 -1.80
N THR A 62 -11.88 -6.08 -0.74
CA THR A 62 -12.53 -5.61 0.48
C THR A 62 -13.11 -4.20 0.28
N PRO A 63 -14.44 -4.02 0.18
CA PRO A 63 -15.00 -2.69 0.04
C PRO A 63 -14.90 -1.92 1.37
N PRO A 64 -14.48 -0.64 1.36
CA PRO A 64 -14.45 0.20 2.57
C PRO A 64 -15.80 0.32 3.29
N ALA A 65 -16.92 0.14 2.56
CA ALA A 65 -18.28 0.25 3.09
C ALA A 65 -18.67 -0.84 4.08
N ASN A 66 -18.12 -2.04 3.97
CA ASN A 66 -18.56 -3.17 4.79
C ASN A 66 -18.00 -3.06 6.22
N SER A 67 -16.68 -3.10 6.37
CA SER A 67 -15.95 -2.94 7.63
C SER A 67 -14.43 -3.01 7.38
N THR A 68 -13.61 -2.71 8.41
CA THR A 68 -12.17 -2.94 8.34
C THR A 68 -11.87 -4.45 8.25
N PRO A 69 -11.07 -4.92 7.27
CA PRO A 69 -10.75 -6.34 7.12
C PRO A 69 -9.91 -6.85 8.30
N ASP A 70 -9.91 -8.17 8.52
CA ASP A 70 -8.89 -8.80 9.36
C ASP A 70 -7.50 -8.75 8.70
N ALA A 71 -6.44 -9.06 9.47
CA ALA A 71 -5.06 -8.91 8.99
C ALA A 71 -4.71 -9.85 7.82
N ASP A 72 -5.23 -11.07 7.81
CA ASP A 72 -4.91 -12.04 6.77
C ASP A 72 -5.56 -11.59 5.46
N ARG A 73 -6.83 -11.17 5.54
CA ARG A 73 -7.56 -10.59 4.42
C ARG A 73 -6.88 -9.33 3.86
N ALA A 74 -6.55 -8.40 4.75
CA ALA A 74 -5.84 -7.18 4.44
C ALA A 74 -4.53 -7.46 3.68
N TRP A 75 -3.73 -8.42 4.17
CA TRP A 75 -2.48 -8.81 3.53
C TRP A 75 -2.69 -9.36 2.12
N TRP A 76 -3.66 -10.27 1.93
CA TRP A 76 -3.94 -10.84 0.61
C TRP A 76 -4.41 -9.80 -0.40
N ASP A 77 -5.27 -8.86 0.02
CA ASP A 77 -5.75 -7.80 -0.86
C ASP A 77 -4.62 -6.79 -1.15
N LEU A 78 -3.81 -6.43 -0.14
CA LEU A 78 -2.69 -5.51 -0.34
C LEU A 78 -1.65 -6.07 -1.32
N ASN A 79 -1.30 -7.36 -1.20
CA ASN A 79 -0.38 -8.01 -2.13
C ASN A 79 -0.94 -8.02 -3.55
N ALA A 80 -2.20 -8.46 -3.72
CA ALA A 80 -2.84 -8.47 -5.03
C ALA A 80 -2.89 -7.07 -5.67
N LEU A 81 -3.19 -6.05 -4.87
CA LEU A 81 -3.21 -4.66 -5.30
C LEU A 81 -1.83 -4.17 -5.73
N CYS A 82 -0.80 -4.46 -4.93
CA CYS A 82 0.58 -4.11 -5.28
C CYS A 82 0.99 -4.74 -6.60
N LEU A 83 0.63 -6.00 -6.82
CA LEU A 83 0.93 -6.74 -8.05
C LEU A 83 0.22 -6.15 -9.28
N LEU A 84 -1.02 -5.69 -9.13
CA LEU A 84 -1.76 -5.01 -10.20
C LEU A 84 -1.22 -3.61 -10.51
N VAL A 85 -0.77 -2.88 -9.49
CA VAL A 85 -0.10 -1.58 -9.66
C VAL A 85 1.20 -1.73 -10.45
N LEU A 86 1.92 -2.85 -10.30
CA LEU A 86 3.10 -3.19 -11.09
C LEU A 86 2.74 -3.73 -12.49
N GLY A 87 1.71 -3.16 -13.12
CA GLY A 87 1.29 -3.48 -14.48
C GLY A 87 2.23 -2.93 -15.56
N PRO A 88 1.81 -2.98 -16.84
CA PRO A 88 2.66 -2.63 -17.99
C PRO A 88 3.25 -1.21 -17.96
N ASP A 89 2.53 -0.24 -17.41
CA ASP A 89 2.95 1.17 -17.38
C ASP A 89 3.73 1.55 -16.11
N ALA A 90 4.05 0.58 -15.25
CA ALA A 90 4.66 0.87 -13.96
C ALA A 90 6.08 1.46 -14.08
N ASP A 91 6.86 1.05 -15.08
CA ASP A 91 8.19 1.61 -15.33
C ASP A 91 8.13 3.08 -15.76
N ALA A 92 7.16 3.45 -16.60
CA ALA A 92 6.93 4.84 -17.01
C ALA A 92 6.58 5.73 -15.81
N HIS A 93 5.64 5.30 -14.96
CA HIS A 93 5.30 6.03 -13.73
C HIS A 93 6.50 6.16 -12.79
N LEU A 94 7.31 5.11 -12.63
CA LEU A 94 8.52 5.16 -11.81
C LEU A 94 9.57 6.14 -12.39
N ALA A 95 9.72 6.18 -13.72
CA ALA A 95 10.61 7.13 -14.39
C ALA A 95 10.15 8.59 -14.21
N ASP A 96 8.84 8.85 -14.31
CA ASP A 96 8.25 10.17 -14.06
C ASP A 96 8.47 10.61 -12.60
N PHE A 97 8.36 9.68 -11.65
CA PHE A 97 8.66 9.93 -10.24
C PHE A 97 10.12 10.34 -10.01
N ILE A 98 11.08 9.66 -10.62
CA ILE A 98 12.50 10.04 -10.52
C ILE A 98 12.75 11.39 -11.20
N THR A 99 12.19 11.60 -12.40
CA THR A 99 12.39 12.82 -13.20
C THR A 99 11.77 14.05 -12.52
N SER A 100 10.64 13.86 -11.84
CA SER A 100 9.96 14.91 -11.06
C SER A 100 10.60 15.17 -9.70
N GLN A 101 11.77 14.60 -9.40
CA GLN A 101 12.44 14.67 -8.10
C GLN A 101 11.54 14.19 -6.96
N TYR A 102 10.91 13.03 -7.18
CA TYR A 102 10.07 12.31 -6.23
C TYR A 102 8.76 13.03 -5.86
N ALA A 103 8.25 13.88 -6.75
CA ALA A 103 7.00 14.61 -6.56
C ALA A 103 5.77 13.90 -7.16
N ASP A 104 5.96 12.99 -8.12
CA ASP A 104 4.84 12.31 -8.79
C ASP A 104 4.16 11.27 -7.88
N LYS A 105 2.85 11.41 -7.70
CA LYS A 105 2.07 10.53 -6.80
C LYS A 105 1.81 9.14 -7.38
N ALA A 106 1.76 9.00 -8.71
CA ALA A 106 1.49 7.71 -9.36
C ALA A 106 2.74 6.81 -9.31
N GLY A 107 3.91 7.36 -9.62
CA GLY A 107 5.17 6.66 -9.46
C GLY A 107 5.58 6.46 -8.01
N ALA A 108 5.18 7.36 -7.08
CA ALA A 108 5.27 7.07 -5.65
C ALA A 108 4.46 5.82 -5.27
N LEU A 109 3.23 5.66 -5.80
CA LEU A 109 2.44 4.44 -5.59
C LEU A 109 3.15 3.20 -6.18
N VAL A 110 3.69 3.26 -7.40
CA VAL A 110 4.48 2.14 -7.96
C VAL A 110 5.65 1.77 -7.05
N PHE A 111 6.42 2.78 -6.61
CA PHE A 111 7.57 2.55 -5.75
C PHE A 111 7.18 1.96 -4.39
N THR A 112 6.05 2.38 -3.80
CA THR A 112 5.54 1.78 -2.55
C THR A 112 5.20 0.32 -2.69
N CYS A 113 4.58 -0.07 -3.81
CA CYS A 113 4.20 -1.45 -4.06
C CYS A 113 5.44 -2.34 -4.22
N LEU A 114 6.49 -1.83 -4.87
CA LEU A 114 7.79 -2.50 -4.91
C LEU A 114 8.40 -2.67 -3.51
N LEU A 115 8.44 -1.61 -2.70
CA LEU A 115 8.96 -1.68 -1.33
C LEU A 115 8.18 -2.67 -0.47
N HIS A 116 6.85 -2.69 -0.58
CA HIS A 116 6.00 -3.60 0.17
C HIS A 116 6.29 -5.06 -0.18
N LEU A 117 6.35 -5.38 -1.47
CA LEU A 117 6.63 -6.73 -1.93
C LEU A 117 8.05 -7.16 -1.53
N ALA A 118 9.01 -6.23 -1.46
CA ALA A 118 10.37 -6.44 -0.98
C ALA A 118 10.53 -6.36 0.55
N ASP A 119 9.42 -6.48 1.30
CA ASP A 119 9.40 -6.49 2.76
C ASP A 119 9.99 -5.23 3.45
N ASP A 120 10.11 -4.11 2.71
CA ASP A 120 10.41 -2.79 3.29
C ASP A 120 9.11 -2.06 3.66
N SER A 121 8.43 -2.61 4.68
CA SER A 121 7.18 -2.06 5.22
C SER A 121 7.31 -0.60 5.68
N SER A 122 8.46 -0.23 6.27
CA SER A 122 8.71 1.12 6.76
C SER A 122 8.78 2.14 5.61
N GLY A 123 9.50 1.80 4.55
CA GLY A 123 9.62 2.58 3.33
C GLY A 123 8.31 2.69 2.58
N ALA A 124 7.62 1.56 2.41
CA ALA A 124 6.32 1.52 1.75
C ALA A 124 5.32 2.44 2.44
N ARG A 125 5.22 2.38 3.78
CA ARG A 125 4.31 3.25 4.54
C ARG A 125 4.66 4.73 4.42
N PHE A 126 5.93 5.10 4.31
CA PHE A 126 6.31 6.49 4.07
C PHE A 126 5.73 7.00 2.75
N TRP A 127 6.01 6.30 1.65
CA TRP A 127 5.60 6.73 0.32
C TRP A 127 4.09 6.59 0.07
N TRP A 128 3.41 5.64 0.73
CA TRP A 128 1.96 5.55 0.67
C TRP A 128 1.30 6.76 1.32
N ARG A 129 1.80 7.20 2.48
CA ARG A 129 1.31 8.43 3.14
C ARG A 129 1.55 9.66 2.29
N PHE A 130 2.69 9.74 1.60
CA PHE A 130 2.95 10.82 0.64
C PHE A 130 1.92 10.83 -0.49
N ALA A 131 1.74 9.70 -1.20
CA ALA A 131 0.81 9.60 -2.32
C ALA A 131 -0.65 9.84 -1.90
N ALA A 132 -1.06 9.28 -0.75
CA ALA A 132 -2.37 9.50 -0.16
C ALA A 132 -2.58 10.96 0.24
N GLY A 133 -1.58 11.60 0.87
CA GLY A 133 -1.60 13.04 1.17
C GLY A 133 -1.74 13.92 -0.07
N ALA A 134 -1.22 13.45 -1.21
CA ALA A 134 -1.37 14.06 -2.54
C ALA A 134 -2.69 13.70 -3.26
N GLY A 135 -3.61 13.03 -2.56
CA GLY A 135 -4.93 12.66 -3.04
C GLY A 135 -4.92 11.46 -4.00
N HIS A 136 -3.95 10.56 -3.89
CA HIS A 136 -3.96 9.31 -4.66
C HIS A 136 -4.87 8.28 -3.97
N GLN A 137 -6.08 8.07 -4.50
CA GLN A 137 -7.10 7.24 -3.84
C GLN A 137 -6.66 5.77 -3.67
N VAL A 138 -5.95 5.21 -4.64
CA VAL A 138 -5.40 3.84 -4.51
C VAL A 138 -4.37 3.74 -3.37
N ALA A 139 -3.59 4.80 -3.11
CA ALA A 139 -2.66 4.82 -1.97
C ALA A 139 -3.40 4.91 -0.63
N GLU A 140 -4.51 5.66 -0.56
CA GLU A 140 -5.41 5.65 0.60
C GLU A 140 -5.97 4.24 0.85
N TYR A 141 -6.33 3.52 -0.21
CA TYR A 141 -6.79 2.13 -0.12
C TYR A 141 -5.67 1.18 0.33
N CYS A 142 -4.44 1.35 -0.17
CA CYS A 142 -3.29 0.62 0.36
C CYS A 142 -3.11 0.85 1.86
N LEU A 143 -3.24 2.08 2.36
CA LEU A 143 -3.15 2.36 3.80
C LEU A 143 -4.31 1.75 4.59
N PHE A 144 -5.53 1.78 4.05
CA PHE A 144 -6.68 1.09 4.64
C PHE A 144 -6.43 -0.42 4.82
N LEU A 145 -5.69 -1.07 3.91
CA LEU A 145 -5.33 -2.48 3.99
C LEU A 145 -4.05 -2.72 4.82
N GLU A 146 -3.06 -1.84 4.75
CA GLU A 146 -1.78 -2.01 5.45
C GLU A 146 -1.95 -1.92 6.98
N HIS A 147 -2.77 -0.99 7.45
CA HIS A 147 -2.94 -0.79 8.88
C HIS A 147 -3.53 -2.02 9.60
N PRO A 148 -4.63 -2.67 9.14
CA PRO A 148 -5.11 -3.92 9.73
C PRO A 148 -4.09 -5.06 9.65
N HIS A 149 -3.33 -5.15 8.56
CA HIS A 149 -2.23 -6.10 8.41
C HIS A 149 -1.18 -5.91 9.52
N SER A 150 -0.82 -4.67 9.85
CA SER A 150 0.07 -4.31 10.97
C SER A 150 -0.61 -4.28 12.35
N GLY A 151 -1.92 -4.54 12.45
CA GLY A 151 -2.69 -4.50 13.70
C GLY A 151 -3.16 -3.10 14.14
N GLU A 152 -3.01 -2.08 13.31
CA GLU A 152 -3.30 -0.67 13.55
C GLU A 152 -4.74 -0.28 13.13
N TYR A 153 -5.75 -0.96 13.68
CA TYR A 153 -7.15 -0.81 13.25
C TYR A 153 -7.76 0.59 13.36
N HIS A 154 -7.25 1.44 14.26
CA HIS A 154 -7.71 2.83 14.37
C HIS A 154 -7.30 3.65 13.15
N ASP A 155 -6.05 3.51 12.73
CA ASP A 155 -5.53 4.19 11.53
C ASP A 155 -6.24 3.66 10.27
N ALA A 156 -6.59 2.36 10.24
CA ALA A 156 -7.41 1.78 9.18
C ALA A 156 -8.79 2.45 9.06
N ASP A 157 -9.48 2.71 10.19
CA ASP A 157 -10.81 3.35 10.18
C ASP A 157 -10.76 4.82 9.73
N TYR A 158 -9.65 5.52 10.00
CA TYR A 158 -9.42 6.86 9.44
C TYR A 158 -9.40 6.82 7.91
N TRP A 159 -8.58 5.94 7.31
CA TRP A 159 -8.50 5.82 5.85
C TRP A 159 -9.80 5.29 5.25
N ARG A 160 -10.47 4.36 5.92
CA ARG A 160 -11.84 3.94 5.55
C ARG A 160 -12.78 5.12 5.43
N THR A 161 -12.75 6.03 6.41
CA THR A 161 -13.58 7.24 6.41
C THR A 161 -13.25 8.16 5.24
N GLN A 162 -11.97 8.32 4.87
CA GLN A 162 -11.57 9.10 3.69
C GLN A 162 -12.11 8.47 2.40
N LEU A 163 -11.91 7.16 2.22
CA LEU A 163 -12.38 6.42 1.05
C LEU A 163 -13.91 6.50 0.89
N LEU A 164 -14.66 6.41 1.99
CA LEU A 164 -16.11 6.57 1.97
C LEU A 164 -16.56 7.96 1.55
N ARG A 165 -15.87 9.02 2.01
CA ARG A 165 -16.15 10.41 1.59
C ARG A 165 -15.91 10.62 0.10
N GLN A 166 -14.97 9.86 -0.47
CA GLN A 166 -14.60 9.94 -1.87
C GLN A 166 -15.40 8.98 -2.76
N HIS A 167 -16.33 8.21 -2.20
CA HIS A 167 -17.07 7.16 -2.91
C HIS A 167 -16.15 6.18 -3.65
N PHE A 168 -15.04 5.79 -3.00
CA PHE A 168 -14.05 4.90 -3.59
C PHE A 168 -14.62 3.50 -3.85
N GLU A 169 -14.47 3.02 -5.09
CA GLU A 169 -14.88 1.68 -5.52
C GLU A 169 -13.65 0.89 -6.00
N PRO A 170 -13.17 -0.11 -5.23
CA PRO A 170 -11.94 -0.83 -5.53
C PRO A 170 -11.94 -1.49 -6.91
N THR A 171 -13.04 -2.13 -7.32
CA THR A 171 -13.11 -2.83 -8.61
C THR A 171 -12.93 -1.89 -9.80
N PHE A 172 -13.34 -0.63 -9.66
CA PHE A 172 -13.19 0.37 -10.71
C PHE A 172 -11.77 0.96 -10.75
N LEU A 173 -11.19 1.27 -9.59
CA LEU A 173 -9.89 1.96 -9.51
C LEU A 173 -8.68 1.05 -9.44
N CYS A 174 -8.84 -0.19 -8.96
CA CYS A 174 -7.77 -1.16 -8.80
C CYS A 174 -7.82 -2.29 -9.85
N GLY A 175 -8.90 -2.36 -10.63
CA GLY A 175 -9.13 -3.44 -11.59
C GLY A 175 -9.66 -4.72 -10.94
N ASP A 176 -9.67 -5.81 -11.71
CA ASP A 176 -10.11 -7.11 -11.23
C ASP A 176 -9.02 -7.75 -10.37
N ARG A 177 -9.36 -8.06 -9.12
CA ARG A 177 -8.44 -8.73 -8.21
C ARG A 177 -7.99 -10.09 -8.73
N SER A 178 -8.88 -10.83 -9.41
CA SER A 178 -8.59 -12.17 -9.90
C SER A 178 -7.51 -12.20 -10.99
N THR A 179 -7.22 -11.05 -11.62
CA THR A 179 -6.18 -10.91 -12.63
C THR A 179 -4.82 -10.50 -12.04
N ALA A 180 -4.69 -10.39 -10.71
CA ALA A 180 -3.43 -10.07 -10.08
C ALA A 180 -2.37 -11.14 -10.43
N PRO A 181 -1.20 -10.75 -10.98
CA PRO A 181 -0.16 -11.71 -11.33
C PRO A 181 0.45 -12.32 -10.08
N LEU A 182 1.08 -13.48 -10.21
CA LEU A 182 1.88 -14.09 -9.15
C LEU A 182 3.36 -13.73 -9.36
N LEU A 183 3.91 -12.80 -8.58
CA LEU A 183 5.36 -12.56 -8.57
C LEU A 183 6.06 -13.57 -7.64
N SER A 184 7.22 -14.05 -8.08
CA SER A 184 8.06 -14.95 -7.29
C SER A 184 9.01 -14.17 -6.37
N PRO A 185 9.28 -14.62 -5.13
CA PRO A 185 10.23 -13.97 -4.22
C PRO A 185 11.62 -13.63 -4.81
N PRO A 186 12.25 -14.49 -5.65
CA PRO A 186 13.56 -14.19 -6.23
C PRO A 186 13.58 -13.01 -7.19
N CYS A 187 12.43 -12.68 -7.80
CA CYS A 187 12.30 -11.50 -8.67
C CYS A 187 12.30 -10.21 -7.86
N ILE A 188 11.73 -10.25 -6.66
CA ILE A 188 11.63 -9.10 -5.78
C ILE A 188 12.99 -8.79 -5.12
N GLU A 189 13.77 -9.79 -4.71
CA GLU A 189 15.09 -9.55 -4.11
C GLU A 189 16.05 -8.76 -5.02
N GLN A 190 15.85 -8.83 -6.33
CA GLN A 190 16.65 -8.14 -7.34
C GLN A 190 16.49 -6.61 -7.29
N ILE A 191 15.49 -6.07 -6.59
CA ILE A 191 15.25 -4.62 -6.56
C ILE A 191 16.07 -3.90 -5.48
N HIS A 192 16.48 -4.60 -4.42
CA HIS A 192 17.20 -3.99 -3.28
C HIS A 192 18.47 -3.22 -3.67
N PRO A 193 19.33 -3.68 -4.61
CA PRO A 193 20.51 -2.94 -5.04
C PRO A 193 20.19 -1.61 -5.71
N HIS A 194 18.95 -1.42 -6.17
CA HIS A 194 18.48 -0.25 -6.88
C HIS A 194 17.74 0.74 -5.97
N ILE A 195 17.77 0.53 -4.66
CA ILE A 195 17.16 1.40 -3.65
C ILE A 195 18.27 2.01 -2.79
N SER A 196 18.43 3.33 -2.84
CA SER A 196 19.28 4.06 -1.91
C SER A 196 18.51 4.44 -0.66
N ARG A 197 19.20 4.61 0.48
CA ARG A 197 18.61 5.14 1.71
C ARG A 197 19.26 6.47 2.02
N GLU A 198 18.52 7.55 1.87
CA GLU A 198 19.00 8.90 2.13
C GLU A 198 18.49 9.40 3.47
N HIS A 199 19.37 10.02 4.25
CA HIS A 199 19.00 10.57 5.55
C HIS A 199 18.62 12.05 5.42
N HIS A 200 17.39 12.38 5.81
CA HIS A 200 16.92 13.75 5.93
C HIS A 200 16.76 14.11 7.42
N SER A 201 17.20 15.32 7.79
CA SER A 201 17.22 15.77 9.19
C SER A 201 15.86 15.80 9.87
N GLU A 202 14.79 16.08 9.12
CA GLU A 202 13.45 16.29 9.68
C GLU A 202 12.53 15.06 9.59
N ILE A 203 12.71 14.23 8.57
CA ILE A 203 11.81 13.13 8.21
C ILE A 203 12.48 11.75 8.32
N GLY A 204 13.78 11.72 8.65
CA GLY A 204 14.55 10.51 8.89
C GLY A 204 15.09 9.88 7.61
N THR A 205 15.38 8.59 7.67
CA THR A 205 15.93 7.84 6.54
C THR A 205 14.81 7.41 5.60
N ILE A 206 14.92 7.81 4.33
CA ILE A 206 13.92 7.56 3.29
C ILE A 206 14.54 6.70 2.19
N PRO A 207 13.88 5.61 1.77
CA PRO A 207 14.31 4.87 0.59
C PRO A 207 13.97 5.66 -0.67
N LEU A 208 14.88 5.68 -1.64
CA LEU A 208 14.70 6.31 -2.95
C LEU A 208 15.05 5.34 -4.07
N PRO A 209 14.29 5.35 -5.19
CA PRO A 209 14.60 4.52 -6.34
C PRO A 209 15.75 5.13 -7.15
N HIS A 210 16.73 4.32 -7.51
CA HIS A 210 17.75 4.69 -8.50
C HIS A 210 17.17 4.56 -9.92
N PRO A 211 17.61 5.37 -10.92
CA PRO A 211 17.16 5.24 -12.31
C PRO A 211 17.23 3.82 -12.90
N THR A 212 18.20 3.03 -12.47
CA THR A 212 18.36 1.62 -12.92
C THR A 212 17.23 0.71 -12.45
N LEU A 213 16.42 1.11 -11.45
CA LEU A 213 15.23 0.38 -11.03
C LEU A 213 14.15 0.40 -12.13
N VAL A 214 14.09 1.44 -12.95
CA VAL A 214 13.13 1.56 -14.06
C VAL A 214 13.33 0.42 -15.06
N ASP A 215 14.58 0.19 -15.46
CA ASP A 215 14.91 -0.87 -16.42
C ASP A 215 14.67 -2.26 -15.81
N GLN A 216 14.96 -2.45 -14.52
CA GLN A 216 14.62 -3.70 -13.84
C GLN A 216 13.12 -3.93 -13.78
N LEU A 217 12.34 -2.91 -13.44
CA LEU A 217 10.89 -3.01 -13.39
C LEU A 217 10.32 -3.37 -14.78
N ARG A 218 10.81 -2.74 -15.85
CA ARG A 218 10.43 -3.09 -17.23
C ARG A 218 10.69 -4.56 -17.54
N ASN A 219 11.81 -5.12 -17.09
CA ASN A 219 12.11 -6.55 -17.28
C ASN A 219 11.16 -7.46 -16.49
N LEU A 220 10.73 -7.02 -15.29
CA LEU A 220 9.81 -7.77 -14.44
C LEU A 220 8.37 -7.77 -14.96
N THR A 221 7.94 -6.69 -15.62
CA THR A 221 6.58 -6.51 -16.12
C THR A 221 6.41 -6.88 -17.60
N SER A 222 7.50 -7.16 -18.30
CA SER A 222 7.47 -7.62 -19.69
C SER A 222 6.76 -8.98 -19.77
N PRO A 223 5.74 -9.13 -20.63
CA PRO A 223 5.12 -10.44 -20.86
C PRO A 223 6.15 -11.37 -21.50
N LEU A 224 6.38 -12.53 -20.86
CA LEU A 224 7.17 -13.64 -21.41
C LEU A 224 6.55 -14.20 -22.70
#